data_AF-A0A3S0HYQ1-F1
#
_entry.id   AF-A0A3S0HYQ1-F1
#
_cell.length_a   1.000
_cell.length_b   1.000
_cell.length_c   1.000
_cell.angle_alpha   90.00
_cell.angle_beta   90.00
_cell.angle_gamma   90.00
#
_symmetry.space_group_name_H-M   'P 1'
#
loop_
_entity.id
_entity.type
_entity.pdbx_description
1 polymer ?
#
loop_
_entity_poly.entity_id
_entity_poly.type
_entity_poly.pdbx_seq_one_letter_code
_entity_poly.pdbx_strand_id
1 'polypeptide(L)'
;MMDERYLRAVRDTLVKHQQWLLRDPAGQGRRADLSFFDLTGLGLSRINLSGAKLTGACLARARLMGTVLTRADLYGADLSRADLSGAQLQNTDLRGARVDGAQLAKANLSGADLRRGMMIEAGDRRGGGNADGSTTFVGCSMAEAILTDSRLAQCDFSGSNMAGVDFSGADLSGAILIGADLTGAVMRRAVLDGVLMCGARLNDELRTALERKGIDVDGTGMTTTAARMADMLSDHQRWVDKDGKTGARIELQRVDLRGYSFANQLMCGAVMRFCGLRGADFSGAKLAMADLSYCDLRDADFTSADLSGCNLEGANLTGAKLWRARLRGVDLTGDGTRLWPTNLTNARLAGADLRDASLAGALLIGTDLTGIKTSLMTLKGADLSKAAGRQRVAVPA
;
A
#
# COMPACT_ATOMS: atom_id res chain seq x y z
N MET A 1 -24.99 -8.84 10.01
CA MET A 1 -25.68 -7.58 10.39
C MET A 1 -25.58 -7.44 11.89
N MET A 2 -25.21 -6.27 12.41
CA MET A 2 -25.20 -6.03 13.86
C MET A 2 -26.63 -6.07 14.41
N ASP A 3 -26.80 -6.71 15.56
CA ASP A 3 -28.08 -6.75 16.27
C ASP A 3 -28.49 -5.33 16.72
N GLU A 4 -29.79 -5.03 16.69
CA GLU A 4 -30.34 -3.71 17.08
C GLU A 4 -30.00 -3.37 18.54
N ARG A 5 -29.97 -4.39 19.41
CA ARG A 5 -29.56 -4.24 20.81
C ARG A 5 -28.11 -3.77 20.93
N TYR A 6 -27.24 -4.26 20.05
CA TYR A 6 -25.84 -3.88 20.00
C TYR A 6 -25.67 -2.44 19.52
N LEU A 7 -26.36 -2.04 18.45
CA LEU A 7 -26.36 -0.66 17.95
C LEU A 7 -26.89 0.33 18.99
N ARG A 8 -27.90 -0.07 19.78
CA ARG A 8 -28.41 0.73 20.89
C ARG A 8 -27.34 0.91 21.97
N ALA A 9 -26.61 -0.14 22.33
CA ALA A 9 -25.51 -0.04 23.29
C ALA A 9 -24.38 0.88 22.81
N VAL A 10 -24.02 0.83 21.52
CA VAL A 10 -23.06 1.77 20.92
C VAL A 10 -23.60 3.20 21.01
N ARG A 11 -24.85 3.45 20.60
CA ARG A 11 -25.48 4.78 20.67
C ARG A 11 -25.48 5.33 22.09
N ASP A 12 -25.88 4.53 23.08
CA ASP A 12 -25.91 4.94 24.48
C ASP A 12 -24.51 5.29 25.00
N THR A 13 -23.49 4.54 24.57
CA THR A 13 -22.09 4.83 24.88
C THR A 13 -21.65 6.17 24.29
N LEU A 14 -22.02 6.45 23.04
CA LEU A 14 -21.72 7.72 22.38
C LEU A 14 -22.42 8.90 23.06
N VAL A 15 -23.70 8.76 23.45
CA VAL A 15 -24.46 9.80 24.16
C VAL A 15 -23.81 10.11 25.51
N LYS A 16 -23.47 9.09 26.30
CA LYS A 16 -22.76 9.27 27.57
C LYS A 16 -21.39 9.92 27.38
N HIS A 17 -20.71 9.65 26.27
CA HIS A 17 -19.45 10.30 25.95
C HIS A 17 -19.61 11.78 25.62
N GLN A 18 -20.66 12.16 24.87
CA GLN A 18 -20.96 13.59 24.64
C GLN A 18 -21.28 14.31 25.94
N GLN A 19 -22.09 13.71 26.82
CA GLN A 19 -22.38 14.27 28.15
C GLN A 19 -21.10 14.44 28.99
N TRP A 20 -20.16 13.48 28.89
CA TRP A 20 -18.87 13.57 29.56
C TRP A 20 -18.01 14.74 29.05
N LEU A 21 -17.94 14.91 27.72
CA LEU A 21 -17.23 16.03 27.10
C LEU A 21 -17.82 17.39 27.49
N LEU A 22 -19.15 17.46 27.60
CA LEU A 22 -19.89 18.68 27.99
C LEU A 22 -19.88 18.95 29.50
N ARG A 23 -19.26 18.09 30.31
CA ARG A 23 -19.27 18.17 31.78
C ARG A 23 -20.70 18.29 32.33
N ASP A 24 -21.59 17.40 31.86
CA ASP A 24 -22.98 17.36 32.26
C ASP A 24 -23.15 17.50 33.79
N PRO A 25 -23.88 18.52 34.28
CA PRO A 25 -24.10 18.76 35.71
C PRO A 25 -24.74 17.58 36.44
N ALA A 26 -25.51 16.74 35.74
CA ALA A 26 -26.13 15.56 36.33
C ALA A 26 -25.14 14.40 36.58
N GLY A 27 -23.87 14.53 36.14
CA GLY A 27 -22.83 13.52 36.37
C GLY A 27 -23.04 12.20 35.64
N GLN A 28 -23.92 12.16 34.63
CA GLN A 28 -24.27 10.93 33.92
C GLN A 28 -23.29 10.57 32.79
N GLY A 29 -22.47 11.54 32.37
CA GLY A 29 -21.48 11.37 31.32
C GLY A 29 -20.35 10.41 31.69
N ARG A 30 -19.98 9.54 30.75
CA ARG A 30 -18.80 8.65 30.87
C ARG A 30 -17.97 8.66 29.60
N ARG A 31 -16.64 8.62 29.75
CA ARG A 31 -15.70 8.40 28.63
C ARG A 31 -16.11 7.13 27.88
N ALA A 32 -16.22 7.18 26.55
CA ALA A 32 -16.57 6.01 25.75
C ALA A 32 -15.53 4.91 25.94
N ASP A 33 -16.01 3.71 26.25
CA ASP A 33 -15.24 2.48 26.15
C ASP A 33 -15.91 1.58 25.11
N LEU A 34 -15.28 1.53 23.95
CA LEU A 34 -15.67 0.77 22.77
C LEU A 34 -14.57 -0.24 22.44
N SER A 35 -13.77 -0.65 23.43
CA SER A 35 -12.69 -1.60 23.24
C SER A 35 -13.24 -2.92 22.73
N PHE A 36 -12.64 -3.46 21.66
CA PHE A 36 -13.05 -4.69 20.97
C PHE A 36 -14.47 -4.69 20.40
N PHE A 37 -15.12 -3.52 20.26
CA PHE A 37 -16.39 -3.44 19.57
C PHE A 37 -16.21 -3.65 18.07
N ASP A 38 -17.16 -4.34 17.44
CA ASP A 38 -17.33 -4.32 16.00
C ASP A 38 -18.11 -3.04 15.64
N LEU A 39 -17.45 -2.14 14.93
CA LEU A 39 -17.97 -0.87 14.43
C LEU A 39 -17.87 -0.82 12.90
N THR A 40 -17.74 -1.98 12.26
CA THR A 40 -17.55 -2.13 10.81
C THR A 40 -18.66 -1.40 10.03
N GLY A 41 -18.26 -0.52 9.12
CA GLY A 41 -19.19 0.21 8.25
C GLY A 41 -20.06 1.27 8.95
N LEU A 42 -19.90 1.48 10.25
CA LEU A 42 -20.76 2.39 11.01
C LEU A 42 -20.50 3.85 10.63
N GLY A 43 -21.57 4.66 10.62
CA GLY A 43 -21.48 6.11 10.42
C GLY A 43 -21.14 6.83 11.72
N LEU A 44 -19.91 7.32 11.84
CA LEU A 44 -19.40 8.03 13.02
C LEU A 44 -18.84 9.42 12.67
N SER A 45 -19.17 9.92 11.48
CA SER A 45 -18.64 11.16 10.92
C SER A 45 -18.98 12.35 11.81
N ARG A 46 -18.00 13.23 12.04
CA ARG A 46 -18.12 14.45 12.86
C ARG A 46 -18.51 14.24 14.33
N ILE A 47 -18.47 13.00 14.82
CA ILE A 47 -18.65 12.73 16.25
C ILE A 47 -17.38 13.12 17.00
N ASN A 48 -17.54 13.68 18.21
CA ASN A 48 -16.41 13.90 19.10
C ASN A 48 -16.18 12.65 19.96
N LEU A 49 -15.12 11.92 19.65
CA LEU A 49 -14.58 10.76 20.36
C LEU A 49 -13.24 11.12 21.03
N SER A 50 -13.03 12.39 21.41
CA SER A 50 -11.79 12.82 22.04
C SER A 50 -11.54 12.03 23.31
N GLY A 51 -10.37 11.38 23.35
CA GLY A 51 -10.04 10.49 24.43
C GLY A 51 -10.87 9.22 24.48
N ALA A 52 -11.69 8.81 23.50
CA ALA A 52 -12.38 7.51 23.62
C ALA A 52 -11.38 6.33 23.75
N LYS A 53 -11.79 5.24 24.41
CA LYS A 53 -11.08 3.96 24.36
C LYS A 53 -11.67 3.11 23.24
N LEU A 54 -10.87 2.82 22.24
CA LEU A 54 -11.20 2.05 21.03
C LEU A 54 -10.18 0.93 20.82
N THR A 55 -9.47 0.54 21.88
CA THR A 55 -8.44 -0.50 21.87
C THR A 55 -9.01 -1.77 21.25
N GLY A 56 -8.36 -2.29 20.21
CA GLY A 56 -8.78 -3.51 19.54
C GLY A 56 -10.11 -3.44 18.79
N ALA A 57 -10.75 -2.27 18.69
CA ALA A 57 -12.04 -2.14 17.99
C ALA A 57 -11.90 -2.41 16.49
N CYS A 58 -12.94 -2.97 15.86
CA CYS A 58 -13.01 -3.16 14.41
C CYS A 58 -13.79 -1.99 13.79
N LEU A 59 -13.10 -1.00 13.26
CA LEU A 59 -13.64 0.16 12.53
C LEU A 59 -13.49 0.00 11.01
N ALA A 60 -13.31 -1.23 10.52
CA ALA A 60 -13.12 -1.49 9.10
C ALA A 60 -14.28 -0.88 8.28
N ARG A 61 -13.97 -0.13 7.22
CA ARG A 61 -14.97 0.55 6.36
C ARG A 61 -15.89 1.54 7.09
N ALA A 62 -15.63 1.91 8.35
CA ALA A 62 -16.42 2.91 9.06
C ALA A 62 -16.28 4.29 8.41
N ARG A 63 -17.31 5.13 8.53
CA ARG A 63 -17.29 6.51 8.04
C ARG A 63 -16.97 7.46 9.18
N LEU A 64 -15.72 7.88 9.27
CA LEU A 64 -15.13 8.72 10.32
C LEU A 64 -14.72 10.12 9.79
N MET A 65 -15.32 10.57 8.68
CA MET A 65 -15.00 11.86 8.09
C MET A 65 -15.21 13.00 9.09
N GLY A 66 -14.16 13.78 9.34
CA GLY A 66 -14.17 14.90 10.29
C GLY A 66 -14.43 14.52 11.75
N THR A 67 -14.35 13.23 12.12
CA THR A 67 -14.49 12.78 13.51
C THR A 67 -13.34 13.31 14.35
N VAL A 68 -13.63 13.72 15.59
CA VAL A 68 -12.59 14.18 16.53
C VAL A 68 -12.16 13.01 17.40
N LEU A 69 -10.97 12.49 17.16
CA LEU A 69 -10.36 11.38 17.87
C LEU A 69 -9.15 11.82 18.70
N THR A 70 -8.94 13.13 18.91
CA THR A 70 -7.79 13.67 19.65
C THR A 70 -7.58 12.94 20.98
N ARG A 71 -6.37 12.39 21.20
CA ARG A 71 -5.99 11.58 22.39
C ARG A 71 -6.79 10.29 22.60
N ALA A 72 -7.53 9.81 21.60
CA ALA A 72 -8.17 8.50 21.65
C ALA A 72 -7.12 7.37 21.66
N ASP A 73 -7.50 6.27 22.27
CA ASP A 73 -6.74 5.03 22.29
C ASP A 73 -7.29 4.11 21.20
N LEU A 74 -6.61 4.03 20.07
CA LEU A 74 -6.89 3.17 18.92
C LEU A 74 -5.86 2.03 18.83
N TYR A 75 -5.21 1.70 19.94
CA TYR A 75 -4.20 0.66 19.99
C TYR A 75 -4.76 -0.65 19.45
N GLY A 76 -4.09 -1.25 18.46
CA GLY A 76 -4.51 -2.52 17.87
C GLY A 76 -5.89 -2.50 17.20
N ALA A 77 -6.44 -1.34 16.84
CA ALA A 77 -7.71 -1.24 16.12
C ALA A 77 -7.58 -1.62 14.63
N ASP A 78 -8.66 -2.10 14.03
CA ASP A 78 -8.77 -2.23 12.55
C ASP A 78 -9.47 -1.00 11.98
N LEU A 79 -8.76 -0.18 11.22
CA LEU A 79 -9.26 0.97 10.48
C LEU A 79 -9.21 0.72 8.96
N SER A 80 -9.05 -0.54 8.54
CA SER A 80 -8.86 -0.87 7.13
C SER A 80 -10.02 -0.37 6.28
N ARG A 81 -9.68 0.35 5.21
CA ARG A 81 -10.64 0.95 4.27
C ARG A 81 -11.66 1.89 4.93
N ALA A 82 -11.42 2.38 6.15
CA ALA A 82 -12.25 3.41 6.78
C ALA A 82 -12.05 4.76 6.08
N ASP A 83 -13.04 5.64 6.17
CA ASP A 83 -12.94 7.02 5.71
C ASP A 83 -12.70 7.95 6.91
N LEU A 84 -11.45 8.36 7.11
CA LEU A 84 -10.96 9.30 8.11
C LEU A 84 -10.63 10.68 7.49
N SER A 85 -11.19 11.01 6.33
CA SER A 85 -10.89 12.27 5.65
C SER A 85 -11.18 13.48 6.57
N GLY A 86 -10.18 14.33 6.77
CA GLY A 86 -10.26 15.48 7.69
C GLY A 86 -10.41 15.15 9.18
N ALA A 87 -10.27 13.89 9.60
CA ALA A 87 -10.38 13.50 11.00
C ALA A 87 -9.26 14.12 11.85
N GLN A 88 -9.56 14.38 13.12
CA GLN A 88 -8.62 14.98 14.08
C GLN A 88 -8.07 13.87 15.00
N LEU A 89 -6.88 13.38 14.71
CA LEU A 89 -6.20 12.26 15.37
C LEU A 89 -4.97 12.73 16.18
N GLN A 90 -4.95 13.99 16.63
CA GLN A 90 -3.77 14.51 17.32
C GLN A 90 -3.51 13.74 18.61
N ASN A 91 -2.26 13.34 18.82
CA ASN A 91 -1.82 12.59 20.00
C ASN A 91 -2.61 11.28 20.24
N THR A 92 -3.16 10.65 19.19
CA THR A 92 -3.78 9.32 19.33
C THR A 92 -2.74 8.23 19.47
N ASP A 93 -3.10 7.17 20.20
CA ASP A 93 -2.34 5.92 20.20
C ASP A 93 -2.88 5.02 19.09
N LEU A 94 -2.08 4.78 18.05
CA LEU A 94 -2.38 3.93 16.91
C LEU A 94 -1.43 2.74 16.83
N ARG A 95 -0.70 2.42 17.91
CA ARG A 95 0.27 1.34 17.90
C ARG A 95 -0.41 0.00 17.60
N GLY A 96 0.13 -0.73 16.63
CA GLY A 96 -0.41 -2.02 16.16
C GLY A 96 -1.72 -1.94 15.39
N ALA A 97 -2.19 -0.73 15.03
CA ALA A 97 -3.40 -0.57 14.25
C ALA A 97 -3.19 -0.99 12.79
N ARG A 98 -4.22 -1.58 12.17
CA ARG A 98 -4.27 -1.81 10.72
C ARG A 98 -5.02 -0.66 10.07
N VAL A 99 -4.36 0.12 9.22
CA VAL A 99 -4.95 1.30 8.54
C VAL A 99 -4.90 1.15 7.01
N ASP A 100 -4.71 -0.09 6.55
CA ASP A 100 -4.53 -0.42 5.14
C ASP A 100 -5.72 0.03 4.27
N GLY A 101 -5.43 0.69 3.16
CA GLY A 101 -6.42 1.18 2.20
C GLY A 101 -7.41 2.23 2.75
N ALA A 102 -7.18 2.78 3.94
CA ALA A 102 -8.03 3.82 4.51
C ALA A 102 -7.85 5.17 3.78
N GLN A 103 -8.85 6.05 3.87
CA GLN A 103 -8.78 7.42 3.38
C GLN A 103 -8.52 8.36 4.55
N LEU A 104 -7.37 9.02 4.58
CA LEU A 104 -6.95 9.99 5.59
C LEU A 104 -6.58 11.34 4.95
N ALA A 105 -7.12 11.66 3.78
CA ALA A 105 -6.84 12.93 3.12
C ALA A 105 -7.14 14.09 4.08
N LYS A 106 -6.16 14.98 4.29
CA LYS A 106 -6.25 16.14 5.20
C LYS A 106 -6.52 15.80 6.68
N ALA A 107 -6.33 14.54 7.09
CA ALA A 107 -6.43 14.16 8.50
C ALA A 107 -5.25 14.74 9.29
N ASN A 108 -5.47 15.05 10.56
CA ASN A 108 -4.44 15.59 11.43
C ASN A 108 -4.00 14.54 12.46
N LEU A 109 -2.86 13.90 12.21
CA LEU A 109 -2.21 12.92 13.10
C LEU A 109 -1.00 13.53 13.85
N SER A 110 -0.97 14.86 14.05
CA SER A 110 0.16 15.50 14.73
C SER A 110 0.39 14.91 16.12
N GLY A 111 1.63 14.51 16.42
CA GLY A 111 2.01 13.92 17.71
C GLY A 111 1.43 12.53 17.99
N ALA A 112 0.77 11.88 17.02
CA ALA A 112 0.24 10.53 17.21
C ALA A 112 1.38 9.50 17.34
N ASP A 113 1.12 8.41 18.06
CA ASP A 113 2.06 7.29 18.24
C ASP A 113 1.62 6.11 17.38
N LEU A 114 2.41 5.80 16.36
CA LEU A 114 2.12 4.76 15.37
C LEU A 114 3.17 3.64 15.41
N ARG A 115 4.08 3.65 16.38
CA ARG A 115 5.10 2.61 16.54
C ARG A 115 4.46 1.23 16.65
N ARG A 116 5.26 0.19 16.46
CA ARG A 116 4.82 -1.18 16.71
C ARG A 116 4.21 -1.32 18.11
N GLY A 117 3.04 -1.95 18.19
CA GLY A 117 2.40 -2.35 19.43
C GLY A 117 2.88 -3.74 19.88
N MET A 118 2.94 -4.00 21.18
CA MET A 118 2.97 -5.37 21.71
C MET A 118 1.57 -5.99 21.64
N MET A 119 1.48 -7.30 21.48
CA MET A 119 0.21 -8.01 21.35
C MET A 119 -0.71 -7.71 22.55
N ILE A 120 -1.97 -7.35 22.30
CA ILE A 120 -3.03 -7.42 23.32
C ILE A 120 -3.72 -8.77 23.14
N GLU A 121 -3.32 -9.75 23.94
CA GLU A 121 -4.17 -10.89 24.26
C GLU A 121 -5.05 -10.50 25.44
N ALA A 122 -6.28 -10.04 25.17
CA ALA A 122 -7.28 -9.81 26.20
C ALA A 122 -8.21 -11.03 26.29
N GLY A 123 -7.66 -12.16 26.76
CA GLY A 123 -8.37 -13.45 26.82
C GLY A 123 -8.80 -13.92 25.42
N ASP A 124 -10.07 -14.31 25.24
CA ASP A 124 -10.61 -14.79 23.96
C ASP A 124 -10.82 -13.68 22.90
N ARG A 125 -10.67 -12.41 23.26
CA ARG A 125 -10.91 -11.28 22.35
C ARG A 125 -9.60 -10.84 21.69
N ARG A 126 -9.48 -11.10 20.39
CA ARG A 126 -8.40 -10.57 19.55
C ARG A 126 -8.77 -9.16 19.08
N GLY A 127 -7.83 -8.22 19.19
CA GLY A 127 -7.98 -6.89 18.60
C GLY A 127 -8.10 -6.98 17.07
N GLY A 128 -8.80 -6.02 16.45
CA GLY A 128 -8.99 -5.99 15.00
C GLY A 128 -7.70 -5.77 14.18
N GLY A 129 -6.68 -5.15 14.78
CA GLY A 129 -5.44 -4.75 14.12
C GLY A 129 -4.52 -5.92 13.71
N ASN A 130 -3.23 -5.63 13.55
CA ASN A 130 -2.28 -6.64 13.08
C ASN A 130 -1.81 -7.55 14.22
N ALA A 131 -1.85 -8.86 13.97
CA ALA A 131 -1.51 -9.88 14.97
C ALA A 131 -0.04 -9.82 15.39
N ASP A 132 0.87 -9.37 14.52
CA ASP A 132 2.28 -9.19 14.82
C ASP A 132 2.58 -7.85 15.52
N GLY A 133 1.56 -7.03 15.75
CA GLY A 133 1.68 -5.70 16.36
C GLY A 133 2.26 -4.63 15.43
N SER A 134 2.50 -4.95 14.16
CA SER A 134 2.91 -3.95 13.17
C SER A 134 1.81 -2.90 12.97
N THR A 135 2.22 -1.66 12.77
CA THR A 135 1.28 -0.60 12.35
C THR A 135 1.43 -0.40 10.86
N THR A 136 0.35 -0.64 10.11
CA THR A 136 0.38 -0.64 8.65
C THR A 136 -0.59 0.39 8.09
N PHE A 137 -0.15 1.06 7.02
CA PHE A 137 -0.88 2.07 6.25
C PHE A 137 -0.87 1.70 4.77
N VAL A 138 -0.70 0.42 4.42
CA VAL A 138 -0.41 -0.01 3.05
C VAL A 138 -1.52 0.42 2.10
N GLY A 139 -1.14 1.09 1.01
CA GLY A 139 -2.08 1.55 -0.02
C GLY A 139 -3.13 2.55 0.48
N CYS A 140 -2.90 3.23 1.60
CA CYS A 140 -3.83 4.25 2.08
C CYS A 140 -3.74 5.53 1.23
N SER A 141 -4.78 6.36 1.29
CA SER A 141 -4.77 7.69 0.69
C SER A 141 -4.73 8.75 1.77
N MET A 142 -3.60 9.40 1.96
CA MET A 142 -3.35 10.38 3.02
C MET A 142 -2.76 11.68 2.47
N ALA A 143 -3.15 12.05 1.26
CA ALA A 143 -2.75 13.31 0.64
C ALA A 143 -3.08 14.50 1.56
N GLU A 144 -2.12 15.42 1.69
CA GLU A 144 -2.19 16.62 2.54
C GLU A 144 -2.47 16.31 4.04
N ALA A 145 -2.24 15.08 4.52
CA ALA A 145 -2.35 14.77 5.94
C ALA A 145 -1.20 15.40 6.74
N ILE A 146 -1.47 15.73 8.00
CA ILE A 146 -0.51 16.35 8.91
C ILE A 146 -0.01 15.28 9.87
N LEU A 147 1.29 14.96 9.83
CA LEU A 147 1.96 13.99 10.69
C LEU A 147 3.11 14.63 11.48
N THR A 148 3.04 15.94 11.71
CA THR A 148 4.09 16.67 12.42
C THR A 148 4.33 16.10 13.81
N ASP A 149 5.60 15.95 14.18
CA ASP A 149 6.06 15.43 15.48
C ASP A 149 5.47 14.05 15.87
N SER A 150 4.96 13.28 14.89
CA SER A 150 4.42 11.93 15.12
C SER A 150 5.53 10.88 15.20
N ARG A 151 5.23 9.75 15.85
CA ARG A 151 6.15 8.62 16.03
C ARG A 151 5.80 7.51 15.07
N LEU A 152 6.54 7.40 13.97
CA LEU A 152 6.26 6.52 12.83
C LEU A 152 7.34 5.46 12.63
N ALA A 153 8.21 5.25 13.62
CA ALA A 153 9.32 4.31 13.50
C ALA A 153 8.80 2.91 13.15
N GLN A 154 9.38 2.33 12.10
CA GLN A 154 9.04 1.01 11.55
C GLN A 154 7.60 0.85 11.04
N CYS A 155 6.87 1.95 10.81
CA CYS A 155 5.57 1.89 10.15
C CYS A 155 5.72 1.54 8.68
N ASP A 156 4.72 0.86 8.14
CA ASP A 156 4.66 0.54 6.71
C ASP A 156 3.64 1.41 5.97
N PHE A 157 4.13 2.24 5.06
CA PHE A 157 3.37 3.13 4.17
C PHE A 157 3.50 2.70 2.71
N SER A 158 3.82 1.44 2.46
CA SER A 158 4.10 1.00 1.09
C SER A 158 2.90 1.22 0.17
N GLY A 159 3.15 1.79 -1.00
CA GLY A 159 2.13 2.10 -2.00
C GLY A 159 1.13 3.20 -1.63
N SER A 160 1.30 3.88 -0.50
CA SER A 160 0.35 4.89 -0.04
C SER A 160 0.48 6.19 -0.83
N ASN A 161 -0.66 6.85 -1.09
CA ASN A 161 -0.67 8.21 -1.61
C ASN A 161 -0.46 9.19 -0.46
N MET A 162 0.71 9.81 -0.41
CA MET A 162 1.15 10.73 0.64
C MET A 162 1.51 12.11 0.07
N ALA A 163 0.94 12.46 -1.09
CA ALA A 163 1.26 13.71 -1.76
C ALA A 163 0.92 14.91 -0.85
N GLY A 164 1.87 15.83 -0.66
CA GLY A 164 1.68 17.00 0.20
C GLY A 164 1.61 16.73 1.71
N VAL A 165 1.93 15.51 2.18
CA VAL A 165 1.96 15.22 3.63
C VAL A 165 3.00 16.08 4.34
N ASP A 166 2.67 16.54 5.55
CA ASP A 166 3.64 17.21 6.44
C ASP A 166 4.18 16.25 7.51
N PHE A 167 5.43 15.83 7.35
CA PHE A 167 6.21 15.03 8.30
C PHE A 167 7.15 15.87 9.16
N SER A 168 6.96 17.18 9.28
CA SER A 168 7.90 18.03 9.99
C SER A 168 8.08 17.57 11.45
N GLY A 169 9.32 17.29 11.85
CA GLY A 169 9.65 16.77 13.19
C GLY A 169 9.25 15.31 13.46
N ALA A 170 8.65 14.61 12.49
CA ALA A 170 8.25 13.22 12.67
C ALA A 170 9.46 12.27 12.73
N ASP A 171 9.32 11.18 13.49
CA ASP A 171 10.28 10.09 13.54
C ASP A 171 9.85 8.97 12.60
N LEU A 172 10.48 8.85 11.44
CA LEU A 172 10.27 7.79 10.45
C LEU A 172 11.37 6.72 10.49
N SER A 173 12.13 6.60 11.58
CA SER A 173 13.26 5.65 11.62
C SER A 173 12.84 4.23 11.25
N GLY A 174 13.45 3.65 10.23
CA GLY A 174 13.12 2.32 9.71
C GLY A 174 11.74 2.20 9.04
N ALA A 175 11.05 3.31 8.76
CA ALA A 175 9.76 3.28 8.08
C ALA A 175 9.92 2.80 6.63
N ILE A 176 8.87 2.15 6.13
CA ILE A 176 8.83 1.60 4.78
C ILE A 176 7.93 2.49 3.94
N LEU A 177 8.50 3.14 2.93
CA LEU A 177 7.84 4.08 2.00
C LEU A 177 7.97 3.59 0.55
N ILE A 178 8.14 2.29 0.36
CA ILE A 178 8.33 1.69 -0.95
C ILE A 178 7.11 1.93 -1.83
N GLY A 179 7.32 2.51 -3.00
CA GLY A 179 6.23 2.86 -3.94
C GLY A 179 5.25 3.93 -3.42
N ALA A 180 5.52 4.56 -2.27
CA ALA A 180 4.67 5.63 -1.75
C ALA A 180 4.78 6.88 -2.64
N ASP A 181 3.67 7.61 -2.81
CA ASP A 181 3.70 8.92 -3.47
C ASP A 181 3.97 10.02 -2.45
N LEU A 182 5.18 10.56 -2.43
CA LEU A 182 5.63 11.63 -1.54
C LEU A 182 5.77 12.97 -2.28
N THR A 183 5.11 13.12 -3.43
CA THR A 183 5.18 14.36 -4.22
C THR A 183 4.72 15.55 -3.39
N GLY A 184 5.58 16.55 -3.21
CA GLY A 184 5.28 17.75 -2.40
C GLY A 184 5.24 17.50 -0.88
N ALA A 185 5.65 16.33 -0.39
CA ALA A 185 5.73 16.07 1.04
C ALA A 185 6.79 16.97 1.71
N VAL A 186 6.50 17.41 2.93
CA VAL A 186 7.37 18.26 3.74
C VAL A 186 8.04 17.40 4.81
N MET A 187 9.37 17.37 4.85
CA MET A 187 10.14 16.54 5.80
C MET A 187 11.14 17.37 6.63
N ARG A 188 10.74 18.57 7.07
CA ARG A 188 11.62 19.46 7.83
C ARG A 188 11.92 18.85 9.19
N ARG A 189 13.21 18.64 9.51
CA ARG A 189 13.65 18.00 10.77
C ARG A 189 13.06 16.60 11.02
N ALA A 190 12.57 15.91 9.98
CA ALA A 190 12.17 14.51 10.10
C ALA A 190 13.41 13.63 10.31
N VAL A 191 13.28 12.62 11.18
CA VAL A 191 14.28 11.55 11.37
C VAL A 191 13.97 10.45 10.35
N LEU A 192 14.95 10.06 9.56
CA LEU A 192 14.78 9.20 8.38
C LEU A 192 15.78 8.04 8.35
N ASP A 193 16.37 7.72 9.50
CA ASP A 193 17.42 6.71 9.63
C ASP A 193 16.88 5.34 9.22
N GLY A 194 17.50 4.69 8.24
CA GLY A 194 17.11 3.35 7.78
C GLY A 194 15.76 3.28 7.04
N VAL A 195 15.21 4.41 6.58
CA VAL A 195 13.99 4.43 5.77
C VAL A 195 14.20 3.72 4.43
N LEU A 196 13.19 2.94 4.01
CA LEU A 196 13.16 2.31 2.69
C LEU A 196 12.26 3.10 1.75
N MET A 197 12.81 3.69 0.67
CA MET A 197 12.02 4.49 -0.28
C MET A 197 12.08 3.98 -1.73
N CYS A 198 12.48 2.72 -1.96
CA CYS A 198 12.60 2.18 -3.31
C CYS A 198 11.31 2.41 -4.12
N GLY A 199 11.43 2.97 -5.32
CA GLY A 199 10.28 3.26 -6.19
C GLY A 199 9.33 4.36 -5.69
N ALA A 200 9.60 5.02 -4.56
CA ALA A 200 8.80 6.14 -4.07
C ALA A 200 8.79 7.30 -5.08
N ARG A 201 7.64 7.96 -5.21
CA ARG A 201 7.49 9.13 -6.08
C ARG A 201 7.87 10.37 -5.30
N LEU A 202 8.83 11.14 -5.81
CA LEU A 202 9.36 12.35 -5.18
C LEU A 202 9.39 13.46 -6.23
N ASN A 203 9.29 14.72 -5.79
CA ASN A 203 9.71 15.85 -6.63
C ASN A 203 11.23 16.02 -6.55
N ASP A 204 11.81 16.77 -7.49
CA ASP A 204 13.26 16.96 -7.60
C ASP A 204 13.86 17.61 -6.33
N GLU A 205 13.12 18.55 -5.74
CA GLU A 205 13.51 19.24 -4.52
C GLU A 205 13.65 18.29 -3.33
N LEU A 206 12.65 17.45 -3.08
CA LEU A 206 12.65 16.48 -1.99
C LEU A 206 13.70 15.40 -2.23
N ARG A 207 13.80 14.88 -3.46
CA ARG A 207 14.85 13.93 -3.86
C ARG A 207 16.23 14.48 -3.51
N THR A 208 16.55 15.68 -3.99
CA THR A 208 17.84 16.33 -3.73
C THR A 208 18.09 16.57 -2.24
N ALA A 209 17.04 16.85 -1.46
CA ALA A 209 17.15 17.01 -0.01
C ALA A 209 17.43 15.69 0.72
N LEU A 210 16.81 14.59 0.29
CA LEU A 210 17.02 13.26 0.86
C LEU A 210 18.41 12.71 0.52
N GLU A 211 18.82 12.81 -0.74
CA GLU A 211 20.14 12.37 -1.21
C GLU A 211 21.28 13.12 -0.50
N ARG A 212 21.13 14.45 -0.26
CA ARG A 212 22.09 15.22 0.55
C ARG A 212 22.20 14.77 2.00
N LYS A 213 21.15 14.14 2.55
CA LYS A 213 21.16 13.52 3.88
C LYS A 213 21.74 12.10 3.86
N GLY A 214 22.20 11.61 2.71
CA GLY A 214 22.70 10.24 2.53
C GLY A 214 21.59 9.19 2.50
N ILE A 215 20.32 9.60 2.30
CA ILE A 215 19.20 8.67 2.21
C ILE A 215 19.15 8.09 0.81
N ASP A 216 19.12 6.78 0.78
CA ASP A 216 19.11 6.02 -0.45
C ASP A 216 17.70 5.85 -1.01
N VAL A 217 17.27 6.86 -1.77
CA VAL A 217 15.96 6.89 -2.43
C VAL A 217 15.81 5.84 -3.54
N ASP A 218 16.93 5.32 -4.07
CA ASP A 218 16.95 4.33 -5.14
C ASP A 218 17.37 2.93 -4.63
N GLY A 219 17.55 2.79 -3.32
CA GLY A 219 17.91 1.56 -2.61
C GLY A 219 19.34 1.07 -2.84
N THR A 220 20.24 1.79 -3.54
CA THR A 220 21.66 1.48 -3.89
C THR A 220 22.47 0.64 -2.90
N GLY A 221 22.21 0.70 -1.59
CA GLY A 221 22.95 0.03 -0.54
C GLY A 221 22.39 -1.28 0.04
N MET A 222 21.28 -1.84 -0.44
CA MET A 222 20.78 -3.12 0.08
C MET A 222 21.11 -4.30 -0.86
N THR A 223 21.91 -5.25 -0.36
CA THR A 223 22.13 -6.54 -1.02
C THR A 223 21.64 -7.64 -0.09
N THR A 224 20.51 -8.26 -0.41
CA THR A 224 20.01 -9.42 0.34
C THR A 224 19.86 -10.63 -0.57
N THR A 225 20.96 -11.41 -0.62
CA THR A 225 21.00 -12.86 -0.86
C THR A 225 20.69 -13.41 -2.25
N ALA A 226 21.58 -13.18 -3.21
CA ALA A 226 21.61 -13.94 -4.47
C ALA A 226 21.71 -15.47 -4.25
N ALA A 227 22.43 -15.91 -3.20
CA ALA A 227 22.57 -17.34 -2.89
C ALA A 227 21.26 -18.01 -2.44
N ARG A 228 20.39 -17.29 -1.71
CA ARG A 228 19.08 -17.85 -1.29
C ARG A 228 18.08 -17.93 -2.44
N MET A 229 18.27 -17.11 -3.48
CA MET A 229 17.35 -17.06 -4.60
C MET A 229 17.39 -18.32 -5.46
N ALA A 230 18.56 -18.96 -5.62
CA ALA A 230 18.68 -20.20 -6.38
C ALA A 230 17.83 -21.33 -5.76
N ASP A 231 17.91 -21.51 -4.45
CA ASP A 231 17.11 -22.51 -3.72
C ASP A 231 15.61 -22.19 -3.83
N MET A 232 15.23 -20.93 -3.66
CA MET A 232 13.83 -20.51 -3.79
C MET A 232 13.27 -20.74 -5.20
N LEU A 233 14.08 -20.49 -6.25
CA LEU A 233 13.70 -20.76 -7.64
C LEU A 233 13.52 -22.27 -7.88
N SER A 234 14.42 -23.10 -7.36
CA SER A 234 14.29 -24.56 -7.45
C SER A 234 13.06 -25.08 -6.71
N ASP A 235 12.75 -24.51 -5.54
CA ASP A 235 11.56 -24.87 -4.76
C ASP A 235 10.27 -24.41 -5.44
N HIS A 236 10.30 -23.26 -6.09
CA HIS A 236 9.16 -22.74 -6.83
C HIS A 236 8.90 -23.53 -8.10
N GLN A 237 9.93 -23.94 -8.82
CA GLN A 237 9.79 -24.85 -9.95
C GLN A 237 9.07 -26.14 -9.53
N ARG A 238 9.49 -26.76 -8.42
CA ARG A 238 8.81 -27.93 -7.85
C ARG A 238 7.37 -27.65 -7.46
N TRP A 239 7.11 -26.46 -6.91
CA TRP A 239 5.77 -26.01 -6.55
C TRP A 239 4.85 -25.90 -7.77
N VAL A 240 5.32 -25.31 -8.86
CA VAL A 240 4.54 -25.24 -10.11
C VAL A 240 4.32 -26.63 -10.71
N ASP A 241 5.38 -27.44 -10.82
CA ASP A 241 5.33 -28.76 -11.47
C ASP A 241 4.42 -29.77 -10.75
N LYS A 242 4.09 -29.49 -9.48
CA LYS A 242 3.30 -30.37 -8.61
C LYS A 242 1.98 -29.76 -8.19
N ASP A 243 1.51 -28.72 -8.89
CA ASP A 243 0.25 -28.03 -8.59
C ASP A 243 0.16 -27.60 -7.11
N GLY A 244 1.28 -27.13 -6.58
CA GLY A 244 1.43 -26.69 -5.20
C GLY A 244 1.53 -27.78 -4.13
N LYS A 245 1.59 -29.07 -4.50
CA LYS A 245 1.67 -30.18 -3.54
C LYS A 245 3.02 -30.32 -2.84
N THR A 246 4.13 -29.91 -3.49
CA THR A 246 5.49 -29.99 -2.94
C THR A 246 6.33 -28.83 -3.43
N GLY A 247 7.39 -28.45 -2.69
CA GLY A 247 8.15 -27.23 -2.98
C GLY A 247 7.55 -26.02 -2.27
N ALA A 248 8.01 -24.83 -2.61
CA ALA A 248 7.55 -23.59 -1.99
C ALA A 248 7.33 -22.52 -3.05
N ARG A 249 6.19 -21.82 -2.97
CA ARG A 249 5.94 -20.65 -3.80
C ARG A 249 6.94 -19.55 -3.43
N ILE A 250 7.47 -18.84 -4.41
CA ILE A 250 8.24 -17.62 -4.13
C ILE A 250 7.31 -16.61 -3.50
N GLU A 251 7.63 -16.26 -2.25
CA GLU A 251 6.98 -15.20 -1.48
C GLU A 251 8.08 -14.29 -0.93
N LEU A 252 8.25 -13.17 -1.61
CA LEU A 252 9.21 -12.13 -1.30
C LEU A 252 8.42 -10.84 -1.07
N GLN A 253 8.72 -10.16 0.02
CA GLN A 253 8.15 -8.84 0.27
C GLN A 253 9.26 -7.94 0.77
N ARG A 254 9.39 -6.75 0.17
CA ARG A 254 10.37 -5.74 0.59
C ARG A 254 11.82 -6.23 0.50
N VAL A 255 12.10 -7.09 -0.46
CA VAL A 255 13.46 -7.60 -0.72
C VAL A 255 14.12 -6.78 -1.82
N ASP A 256 15.42 -6.53 -1.68
CA ASP A 256 16.22 -5.89 -2.71
C ASP A 256 16.90 -6.95 -3.60
N LEU A 257 16.53 -6.93 -4.87
CA LEU A 257 16.95 -7.84 -5.93
C LEU A 257 17.36 -7.06 -7.19
N ARG A 258 17.88 -5.83 -7.01
CA ARG A 258 18.29 -4.98 -8.12
C ARG A 258 19.41 -5.61 -8.92
N GLY A 259 19.28 -5.52 -10.25
CA GLY A 259 20.20 -6.16 -11.20
C GLY A 259 20.19 -7.70 -11.17
N TYR A 260 19.36 -8.35 -10.33
CA TYR A 260 19.29 -9.81 -10.30
C TYR A 260 18.69 -10.33 -11.60
N SER A 261 19.20 -11.45 -12.12
CA SER A 261 18.66 -12.08 -13.33
C SER A 261 17.69 -13.20 -12.99
N PHE A 262 16.45 -12.99 -13.39
CA PHE A 262 15.34 -13.93 -13.49
C PHE A 262 15.11 -14.39 -14.95
N ALA A 263 16.11 -14.23 -15.83
CA ALA A 263 15.94 -14.55 -17.24
C ALA A 263 15.51 -16.01 -17.43
N ASN A 264 14.48 -16.19 -18.25
CA ASN A 264 13.88 -17.49 -18.59
C ASN A 264 13.38 -18.32 -17.38
N GLN A 265 13.23 -17.71 -16.20
CA GLN A 265 12.74 -18.41 -15.02
C GLN A 265 11.22 -18.60 -15.06
N LEU A 266 10.76 -19.74 -14.52
CA LEU A 266 9.35 -19.97 -14.23
C LEU A 266 9.03 -19.31 -12.89
N MET A 267 8.13 -18.34 -12.91
CA MET A 267 7.78 -17.48 -11.77
C MET A 267 6.26 -17.29 -11.68
N CYS A 268 5.48 -18.21 -12.26
CA CYS A 268 4.04 -18.04 -12.35
C CYS A 268 3.40 -18.11 -10.97
N GLY A 269 2.55 -17.14 -10.65
CA GLY A 269 1.94 -17.04 -9.32
C GLY A 269 2.90 -16.62 -8.20
N ALA A 270 4.16 -16.29 -8.50
CA ALA A 270 5.11 -15.78 -7.51
C ALA A 270 4.59 -14.47 -6.88
N VAL A 271 4.83 -14.26 -5.60
CA VAL A 271 4.47 -13.03 -4.88
C VAL A 271 5.76 -12.29 -4.55
N MET A 272 6.00 -11.15 -5.17
CA MET A 272 7.16 -10.29 -4.95
C MET A 272 6.68 -8.85 -4.77
N ARG A 273 6.07 -8.53 -3.62
CA ARG A 273 5.44 -7.21 -3.40
C ARG A 273 6.43 -6.24 -2.80
N PHE A 274 6.38 -4.98 -3.23
CA PHE A 274 7.24 -3.93 -2.67
C PHE A 274 8.74 -4.25 -2.78
N CYS A 275 9.16 -5.06 -3.76
CA CYS A 275 10.56 -5.41 -3.93
C CYS A 275 11.32 -4.33 -4.71
N GLY A 276 12.60 -4.17 -4.40
CA GLY A 276 13.54 -3.41 -5.22
C GLY A 276 14.04 -4.29 -6.36
N LEU A 277 13.65 -3.99 -7.60
CA LEU A 277 13.94 -4.79 -8.80
C LEU A 277 14.45 -3.93 -9.96
N ARG A 278 14.97 -2.72 -9.65
CA ARG A 278 15.61 -1.83 -10.62
C ARG A 278 16.71 -2.56 -11.39
N GLY A 279 16.66 -2.47 -12.72
CA GLY A 279 17.62 -3.11 -13.62
C GLY A 279 17.62 -4.63 -13.56
N ALA A 280 16.68 -5.28 -12.86
CA ALA A 280 16.57 -6.72 -12.84
C ALA A 280 16.21 -7.24 -14.24
N ASP A 281 16.73 -8.42 -14.56
CA ASP A 281 16.56 -9.04 -15.87
C ASP A 281 15.49 -10.14 -15.78
N PHE A 282 14.30 -9.86 -16.28
CA PHE A 282 13.18 -10.79 -16.44
C PHE A 282 13.01 -11.24 -17.90
N SER A 283 14.05 -11.13 -18.74
CA SER A 283 13.92 -11.45 -20.16
C SER A 283 13.50 -12.91 -20.36
N GLY A 284 12.43 -13.12 -21.12
CA GLY A 284 11.83 -14.45 -21.34
C GLY A 284 11.22 -15.12 -20.10
N ALA A 285 11.15 -14.45 -18.94
CA ALA A 285 10.58 -15.02 -17.73
C ALA A 285 9.08 -15.27 -17.87
N LYS A 286 8.59 -16.31 -17.17
CA LYS A 286 7.16 -16.66 -17.12
C LYS A 286 6.56 -16.19 -15.79
N LEU A 287 5.97 -15.02 -15.80
CA LEU A 287 5.38 -14.31 -14.65
C LEU A 287 3.85 -14.31 -14.67
N ALA A 288 3.24 -15.25 -15.40
CA ALA A 288 1.79 -15.33 -15.48
C ALA A 288 1.19 -15.42 -14.07
N MET A 289 0.20 -14.59 -13.77
CA MET A 289 -0.45 -14.50 -12.45
C MET A 289 0.47 -14.11 -11.27
N ALA A 290 1.69 -13.65 -11.50
CA ALA A 290 2.57 -13.19 -10.43
C ALA A 290 2.07 -11.85 -9.83
N ASP A 291 2.43 -11.57 -8.58
CA ASP A 291 2.16 -10.28 -7.91
C ASP A 291 3.46 -9.50 -7.73
N LEU A 292 3.65 -8.48 -8.57
CA LEU A 292 4.76 -7.53 -8.57
C LEU A 292 4.29 -6.14 -8.12
N SER A 293 3.17 -6.04 -7.39
CA SER A 293 2.58 -4.76 -7.01
C SER A 293 3.56 -3.91 -6.21
N TYR A 294 3.57 -2.61 -6.55
CA TYR A 294 4.37 -1.57 -5.90
C TYR A 294 5.89 -1.83 -5.89
N CYS A 295 6.39 -2.68 -6.79
CA CYS A 295 7.83 -2.87 -6.97
C CYS A 295 8.49 -1.66 -7.65
N ASP A 296 9.76 -1.46 -7.34
CA ASP A 296 10.64 -0.62 -8.15
C ASP A 296 11.22 -1.45 -9.30
N LEU A 297 10.69 -1.29 -10.50
CA LEU A 297 11.06 -2.00 -11.73
C LEU A 297 11.72 -1.07 -12.75
N ARG A 298 12.29 0.06 -12.30
CA ARG A 298 12.95 1.02 -13.19
C ARG A 298 14.06 0.34 -13.98
N ASP A 299 14.19 0.65 -15.26
CA ASP A 299 15.23 0.09 -16.13
C ASP A 299 15.26 -1.46 -16.21
N ALA A 300 14.25 -2.18 -15.67
CA ALA A 300 14.20 -3.64 -15.70
C ALA A 300 13.94 -4.17 -17.11
N ASP A 301 14.43 -5.37 -17.40
CA ASP A 301 14.31 -6.00 -18.72
C ASP A 301 13.24 -7.09 -18.71
N PHE A 302 12.07 -6.83 -19.29
CA PHE A 302 10.99 -7.79 -19.51
C PHE A 302 10.89 -8.23 -20.97
N THR A 303 11.97 -8.13 -21.74
CA THR A 303 11.94 -8.47 -23.17
C THR A 303 11.44 -9.91 -23.37
N SER A 304 10.38 -10.08 -24.16
CA SER A 304 9.71 -11.36 -24.42
C SER A 304 9.18 -12.12 -23.19
N ALA A 305 9.05 -11.46 -22.04
CA ALA A 305 8.47 -12.06 -20.84
C ALA A 305 6.95 -12.27 -20.97
N ASP A 306 6.42 -13.26 -20.25
CA ASP A 306 4.98 -13.47 -20.11
C ASP A 306 4.48 -12.95 -18.76
N LEU A 307 3.85 -11.78 -18.77
CA LEU A 307 3.24 -11.11 -17.63
C LEU A 307 1.71 -11.27 -17.62
N SER A 308 1.16 -12.26 -18.33
CA SER A 308 -0.29 -12.40 -18.47
C SER A 308 -0.97 -12.59 -17.11
N GLY A 309 -1.94 -11.74 -16.78
CA GLY A 309 -2.64 -11.75 -15.50
C GLY A 309 -1.80 -11.29 -14.30
N CYS A 310 -0.61 -10.73 -14.54
CA CYS A 310 0.26 -10.26 -13.48
C CYS A 310 -0.33 -9.00 -12.79
N ASN A 311 -0.14 -8.90 -11.47
CA ASN A 311 -0.47 -7.70 -10.72
C ASN A 311 0.75 -6.77 -10.65
N LEU A 312 0.70 -5.65 -11.37
CA LEU A 312 1.70 -4.58 -11.41
C LEU A 312 1.13 -3.26 -10.87
N GLU A 313 0.08 -3.33 -10.04
CA GLU A 313 -0.54 -2.15 -9.44
C GLU A 313 0.50 -1.28 -8.72
N GLY A 314 0.52 0.01 -9.05
CA GLY A 314 1.42 1.00 -8.44
C GLY A 314 2.91 0.76 -8.69
N ALA A 315 3.30 -0.23 -9.50
CA ALA A 315 4.69 -0.53 -9.78
C ALA A 315 5.35 0.59 -10.60
N ASN A 316 6.64 0.82 -10.38
CA ASN A 316 7.43 1.82 -11.11
C ASN A 316 8.27 1.15 -12.20
N LEU A 317 7.79 1.13 -13.43
CA LEU A 317 8.46 0.61 -14.63
C LEU A 317 9.08 1.73 -15.50
N THR A 318 9.45 2.88 -14.91
CA THR A 318 10.05 3.98 -15.67
C THR A 318 11.33 3.48 -16.37
N GLY A 319 11.43 3.69 -17.69
CA GLY A 319 12.56 3.23 -18.50
C GLY A 319 12.67 1.71 -18.73
N ALA A 320 11.73 0.91 -18.21
CA ALA A 320 11.77 -0.55 -18.37
C ALA A 320 11.63 -0.98 -19.84
N LYS A 321 12.23 -2.12 -20.19
CA LYS A 321 12.11 -2.72 -21.52
C LYS A 321 11.02 -3.78 -21.49
N LEU A 322 9.93 -3.59 -22.23
CA LEU A 322 8.83 -4.55 -22.37
C LEU A 322 8.67 -5.00 -23.83
N TRP A 323 9.73 -4.92 -24.64
CA TRP A 323 9.68 -5.30 -26.05
C TRP A 323 9.23 -6.76 -26.18
N ARG A 324 8.16 -7.02 -26.96
CA ARG A 324 7.55 -8.35 -27.15
C ARG A 324 6.95 -9.00 -25.89
N ALA A 325 6.81 -8.26 -24.80
CA ALA A 325 6.20 -8.80 -23.59
C ALA A 325 4.70 -9.08 -23.78
N ARG A 326 4.19 -10.12 -23.13
CA ARG A 326 2.75 -10.44 -23.10
C ARG A 326 2.15 -9.97 -21.79
N LEU A 327 1.22 -9.01 -21.86
CA LEU A 327 0.51 -8.43 -20.72
C LEU A 327 -1.01 -8.58 -20.91
N ARG A 328 -1.45 -9.78 -21.33
CA ARG A 328 -2.87 -10.03 -21.65
C ARG A 328 -3.62 -10.51 -20.42
N GLY A 329 -4.95 -10.52 -20.49
CA GLY A 329 -5.75 -11.28 -19.53
C GLY A 329 -5.54 -12.80 -19.69
N VAL A 330 -5.57 -13.53 -18.58
CA VAL A 330 -5.62 -15.00 -18.56
C VAL A 330 -7.07 -15.45 -18.52
N ASP A 331 -7.45 -16.35 -19.41
CA ASP A 331 -8.76 -16.99 -19.38
C ASP A 331 -8.78 -18.11 -18.35
N LEU A 332 -9.58 -17.93 -17.29
CA LEU A 332 -9.68 -18.88 -16.19
C LEU A 332 -10.62 -20.06 -16.49
N THR A 333 -11.52 -19.92 -17.46
CA THR A 333 -12.56 -20.90 -17.80
C THR A 333 -12.34 -21.55 -19.16
N GLY A 334 -11.51 -20.94 -20.01
CA GLY A 334 -11.20 -21.42 -21.37
C GLY A 334 -12.26 -21.08 -22.40
N ASP A 335 -13.35 -20.43 -21.99
CA ASP A 335 -14.48 -19.99 -22.82
C ASP A 335 -14.54 -18.46 -23.00
N GLY A 336 -13.55 -17.74 -22.47
CA GLY A 336 -13.44 -16.29 -22.52
C GLY A 336 -14.38 -15.53 -21.57
N THR A 337 -15.20 -16.22 -20.76
CA THR A 337 -16.19 -15.56 -19.89
C THR A 337 -15.57 -14.99 -18.61
N ARG A 338 -14.48 -15.60 -18.12
CA ARG A 338 -13.78 -15.16 -16.91
C ARG A 338 -12.32 -14.86 -17.18
N LEU A 339 -12.07 -13.64 -17.64
CA LEU A 339 -10.72 -13.12 -17.84
C LEU A 339 -10.16 -12.52 -16.54
N TRP A 340 -8.95 -12.92 -16.19
CA TRP A 340 -8.14 -12.28 -15.16
C TRP A 340 -7.14 -11.32 -15.82
N PRO A 341 -7.35 -9.99 -15.73
CA PRO A 341 -6.55 -9.03 -16.48
C PRO A 341 -5.13 -8.86 -15.90
N THR A 342 -4.20 -8.40 -16.73
CA THR A 342 -2.94 -7.82 -16.22
C THR A 342 -3.27 -6.44 -15.62
N ASN A 343 -2.89 -6.21 -14.36
CA ASN A 343 -3.25 -4.99 -13.63
C ASN A 343 -2.07 -4.00 -13.58
N LEU A 344 -2.14 -2.90 -14.33
CA LEU A 344 -1.17 -1.80 -14.34
C LEU A 344 -1.75 -0.53 -13.71
N THR A 345 -2.83 -0.65 -12.92
CA THR A 345 -3.49 0.49 -12.29
C THR A 345 -2.48 1.31 -11.47
N ASN A 346 -2.44 2.63 -11.71
CA ASN A 346 -1.51 3.59 -11.11
C ASN A 346 -0.01 3.29 -11.30
N ALA A 347 0.36 2.35 -12.18
CA ALA A 347 1.75 2.06 -12.50
C ALA A 347 2.40 3.23 -13.26
N ARG A 348 3.73 3.31 -13.22
CA ARG A 348 4.52 4.31 -13.96
C ARG A 348 5.31 3.64 -15.07
N LEU A 349 5.03 3.98 -16.33
CA LEU A 349 5.74 3.47 -17.51
C LEU A 349 6.46 4.60 -18.27
N ALA A 350 6.76 5.72 -17.64
CA ALA A 350 7.40 6.83 -18.32
C ALA A 350 8.70 6.37 -19.04
N GLY A 351 8.82 6.66 -20.34
CA GLY A 351 9.96 6.26 -21.16
C GLY A 351 10.11 4.75 -21.43
N ALA A 352 9.19 3.90 -20.99
CA ALA A 352 9.27 2.45 -21.18
C ALA A 352 9.17 2.04 -22.66
N ASP A 353 9.78 0.91 -23.00
CA ASP A 353 9.78 0.36 -24.36
C ASP A 353 8.73 -0.75 -24.50
N LEU A 354 7.56 -0.42 -25.05
CA LEU A 354 6.43 -1.33 -25.24
C LEU A 354 6.28 -1.76 -26.71
N ARG A 355 7.35 -1.68 -27.51
CA ARG A 355 7.29 -2.12 -28.91
C ARG A 355 6.85 -3.59 -28.96
N ASP A 356 5.97 -3.95 -29.89
CA ASP A 356 5.50 -5.33 -30.10
C ASP A 356 4.89 -5.99 -28.83
N ALA A 357 4.56 -5.20 -27.80
CA ALA A 357 3.98 -5.69 -26.57
C ALA A 357 2.46 -5.88 -26.73
N SER A 358 1.90 -6.88 -26.06
CA SER A 358 0.47 -7.19 -26.12
C SER A 358 -0.23 -6.93 -24.79
N LEU A 359 -0.98 -5.84 -24.69
CA LEU A 359 -1.71 -5.42 -23.49
C LEU A 359 -3.23 -5.63 -23.60
N ALA A 360 -3.66 -6.62 -24.40
CA ALA A 360 -5.08 -6.87 -24.63
C ALA A 360 -5.82 -7.22 -23.33
N GLY A 361 -6.86 -6.44 -23.00
CA GLY A 361 -7.63 -6.61 -21.77
C GLY A 361 -6.91 -6.17 -20.49
N ALA A 362 -5.78 -5.47 -20.57
CA ALA A 362 -5.06 -4.97 -19.39
C ALA A 362 -5.78 -3.77 -18.76
N LEU A 363 -5.62 -3.61 -17.44
CA LEU A 363 -6.11 -2.44 -16.70
C LEU A 363 -4.99 -1.41 -16.59
N LEU A 364 -5.08 -0.30 -17.29
CA LEU A 364 -4.14 0.83 -17.26
C LEU A 364 -4.75 2.07 -16.61
N ILE A 365 -5.56 1.86 -15.57
CA ILE A 365 -6.30 2.96 -14.93
C ILE A 365 -5.31 3.86 -14.19
N GLY A 366 -5.25 5.15 -14.52
CA GLY A 366 -4.32 6.09 -13.86
C GLY A 366 -2.84 5.87 -14.15
N THR A 367 -2.50 5.00 -15.10
CA THR A 367 -1.11 4.69 -15.47
C THR A 367 -0.42 5.88 -16.16
N ASP A 368 0.86 6.12 -15.86
CA ASP A 368 1.66 7.12 -16.57
C ASP A 368 2.33 6.50 -17.81
N LEU A 369 1.87 6.87 -19.00
CA LEU A 369 2.40 6.40 -20.29
C LEU A 369 3.26 7.46 -21.00
N THR A 370 3.81 8.43 -20.26
CA THR A 370 4.55 9.54 -20.87
C THR A 370 5.83 9.05 -21.58
N GLY A 371 5.98 9.35 -22.87
CA GLY A 371 7.21 9.05 -23.61
C GLY A 371 7.47 7.57 -23.91
N ILE A 372 6.45 6.70 -23.79
CA ILE A 372 6.61 5.28 -24.14
C ILE A 372 6.88 5.07 -25.64
N LYS A 373 7.59 3.99 -25.96
CA LYS A 373 7.78 3.51 -27.34
C LYS A 373 6.72 2.46 -27.66
N THR A 374 5.95 2.61 -28.73
CA THR A 374 4.69 1.87 -28.95
C THR A 374 4.58 1.14 -30.30
N SER A 375 5.64 1.09 -31.10
CA SER A 375 5.61 0.44 -32.42
C SER A 375 5.06 -0.99 -32.33
N LEU A 376 3.99 -1.32 -33.06
CA LEU A 376 3.34 -2.65 -33.05
C LEU A 376 2.71 -3.09 -31.71
N MET A 377 2.56 -2.18 -30.75
CA MET A 377 1.88 -2.47 -29.49
C MET A 377 0.37 -2.71 -29.71
N THR A 378 -0.23 -3.66 -28.99
CA THR A 378 -1.68 -3.93 -29.05
C THR A 378 -2.38 -3.65 -27.72
N LEU A 379 -3.57 -3.03 -27.79
CA LEU A 379 -4.36 -2.58 -26.63
C LEU A 379 -5.84 -3.00 -26.71
N LYS A 380 -6.17 -4.02 -27.50
CA LYS A 380 -7.57 -4.44 -27.70
C LYS A 380 -8.25 -4.73 -26.36
N GLY A 381 -9.31 -3.99 -26.04
CA GLY A 381 -10.07 -4.13 -24.80
C GLY A 381 -9.34 -3.68 -23.53
N ALA A 382 -8.21 -2.96 -23.64
CA ALA A 382 -7.51 -2.41 -22.49
C ALA A 382 -8.26 -1.21 -21.91
N ASP A 383 -8.35 -1.12 -20.58
CA ASP A 383 -8.95 0.03 -19.90
C ASP A 383 -7.89 1.09 -19.61
N LEU A 384 -7.91 2.16 -20.38
CA LEU A 384 -6.98 3.28 -20.24
C LEU A 384 -7.53 4.40 -19.35
N SER A 385 -8.64 4.23 -18.63
CA SER A 385 -9.30 5.30 -17.87
C SER A 385 -8.33 6.09 -17.00
N LYS A 386 -8.34 7.42 -17.08
CA LYS A 386 -7.42 8.32 -16.34
C LYS A 386 -5.90 8.13 -16.58
N ALA A 387 -5.45 7.28 -17.51
CA ALA A 387 -4.04 7.22 -17.90
C ALA A 387 -3.52 8.56 -18.45
N ALA A 388 -2.29 8.94 -18.09
CA ALA A 388 -1.58 10.12 -18.59
C ALA A 388 -0.71 9.78 -19.81
N GLY A 389 -0.30 10.78 -20.60
CA GLY A 389 0.67 10.58 -21.70
C GLY A 389 0.13 9.90 -22.97
N ARG A 390 -1.19 9.78 -23.14
CA ARG A 390 -1.83 8.99 -24.22
C ARG A 390 -1.63 9.49 -25.65
N GLN A 391 -1.10 10.69 -25.86
CA GLN A 391 -1.12 11.37 -27.17
C GLN A 391 -0.43 10.58 -28.30
N ARG A 392 0.34 9.52 -27.99
CA ARG A 392 1.00 8.63 -28.97
C ARG A 392 0.52 7.18 -28.93
N VAL A 393 -0.58 6.91 -28.22
CA VAL A 393 -1.15 5.57 -28.06
C VAL A 393 -2.37 5.46 -28.96
N ALA A 394 -2.18 4.95 -30.17
CA ALA A 394 -3.31 4.64 -31.05
C ALA A 394 -4.09 3.46 -30.44
N VAL A 395 -5.35 3.70 -30.08
CA VAL A 395 -6.28 2.62 -29.72
C VAL A 395 -7.00 2.24 -31.03
N PRO A 396 -6.75 1.06 -31.61
CA PRO A 396 -7.59 0.58 -32.70
C PRO A 396 -9.01 0.41 -32.16
N ALA A 397 -10.00 0.92 -32.90
CA ALA A 397 -11.42 0.84 -32.58
C ALA A 397 -11.90 -0.61 -32.35
#